data_AF-A0A242BLD9-F1
#
_entry.id   AF-A0A242BLD9-F1
#
_cell.length_a   1.000
_cell.length_b   1.000
_cell.length_c   1.000
_cell.angle_alpha   90.00
_cell.angle_beta   90.00
_cell.angle_gamma   90.00
#
_symmetry.space_group_name_H-M   'P 1'
#
loop_
_entity.id
_entity.type
_entity.pdbx_description
1 polymer ?
#
loop_
_entity_poly.entity_id
_entity_poly.type
_entity_poly.pdbx_seq_one_letter_code
_entity_poly.pdbx_strand_id
1 'polypeptide(L)'
;MKRYISRLSTKQKKILKGTAAIISIFFLVVFSNLFLQWCQNNLSVDLALKFAFSWHTEKFFLACLVLLIILIFLIALAGSVPLGSLTYVVAIGVLGFANYMKMSYRQEPIYPDDLKMITEIGLLKDMTGTMLFTVILAAAGTVLGLFCWYMFRSLKKGRRFQLIRLTTLLVAIGLLGYISNFNNPDNLLRKAYNKTALWIPYSQKMNYYNTGFIGGFLYNLKVEPMDEPEGYSKAKIKEITEKYQKLADEKNKAVEEESPNIVFVMSESFSDPSRLNGVEVSGEPLADYYEVADQTYSGNMLSQNYGGGTANIEFEALTGFSMALFNAQLTTPRNIFFEETFIPSITLMGYS
;
A
#
# COMPACT_ATOMS: atom_id res chain seq x y z
N MET A 1 24.95 30.90 25.91
CA MET A 1 25.20 30.30 24.57
C MET A 1 25.62 31.31 23.49
N LYS A 2 24.90 32.42 23.25
CA LYS A 2 25.26 33.45 22.22
C LYS A 2 26.68 34.04 22.37
N ARG A 3 27.15 34.30 23.61
CA ARG A 3 28.51 34.82 23.89
C ARG A 3 29.65 33.87 23.47
N TYR A 4 29.48 32.56 23.61
CA TYR A 4 30.49 31.56 23.23
C TYR A 4 30.57 31.34 21.72
N ILE A 5 29.43 31.37 21.02
CA ILE A 5 29.37 31.21 19.55
C ILE A 5 30.04 32.40 18.84
N SER A 6 30.01 33.60 19.44
CA SER A 6 30.64 34.79 18.87
C SER A 6 32.17 34.67 18.75
N ARG A 7 32.82 33.93 19.66
CA ARG A 7 34.28 33.74 19.75
C ARG A 7 34.84 32.65 18.82
N LEU A 8 33.99 31.89 18.12
CA LEU A 8 34.43 30.82 17.22
C LEU A 8 34.97 31.39 15.89
N SER A 9 36.01 30.76 15.36
CA SER A 9 36.55 31.08 14.03
C SER A 9 35.53 30.78 12.92
N THR A 10 35.68 31.41 11.75
CA THR A 10 34.80 31.18 10.59
C THR A 10 34.74 29.71 10.17
N LYS A 11 35.85 28.97 10.35
CA LYS A 11 35.92 27.51 10.09
C LYS A 11 35.11 26.72 11.14
N GLN A 12 35.27 27.05 12.42
CA GLN A 12 34.50 26.42 13.51
C GLN A 12 33.00 26.70 13.40
N LYS A 13 32.61 27.93 13.02
CA LYS A 13 31.21 28.30 12.76
C LYS A 13 30.60 27.53 11.59
N LYS A 14 31.36 27.25 10.52
CA LYS A 14 30.91 26.41 9.41
C LYS A 14 30.73 24.95 9.83
N ILE A 15 31.68 24.39 10.57
CA ILE A 15 31.61 23.01 11.09
C ILE A 15 30.40 22.87 12.01
N LEU A 16 30.23 23.77 12.98
CA LEU A 16 29.11 23.74 13.93
C LEU A 16 27.74 23.82 13.23
N LYS A 17 27.61 24.65 12.19
CA LYS A 17 26.38 24.71 11.38
C LYS A 17 26.14 23.42 10.60
N GLY A 18 27.18 22.81 10.06
CA GLY A 18 27.08 21.53 9.35
C GLY A 18 26.66 20.38 10.27
N THR A 19 27.30 20.27 11.44
CA THR A 19 26.96 19.23 12.43
C THR A 19 25.55 19.41 12.97
N ALA A 20 25.14 20.66 13.28
CA ALA A 20 23.78 20.94 13.71
C ALA A 20 22.75 20.55 12.65
N ALA A 21 23.01 20.85 11.36
CA ALA A 21 22.11 20.48 10.27
C ALA A 21 21.96 18.97 10.11
N ILE A 22 23.05 18.20 10.20
CA ILE A 22 23.01 16.73 10.12
C ILE A 22 22.20 16.15 11.28
N ILE A 23 22.44 16.64 12.51
CA ILE A 23 21.70 16.23 13.70
C ILE A 23 20.21 16.56 13.54
N SER A 24 19.86 17.74 13.05
CA SER A 24 18.47 18.13 12.81
C SER A 24 17.80 17.23 11.76
N ILE A 25 18.50 16.87 10.68
CA ILE A 25 17.98 15.94 9.65
C ILE A 25 17.73 14.56 10.25
N PHE A 26 18.68 14.04 11.05
CA PHE A 26 18.53 12.76 11.72
C PHE A 26 17.30 12.74 12.63
N PHE A 27 17.17 13.73 13.52
CA PHE A 27 16.00 13.82 14.40
C PHE A 27 14.71 14.00 13.61
N LEU A 28 14.72 14.82 12.55
CA LEU A 28 13.54 15.02 11.71
C LEU A 28 13.03 13.69 11.14
N VAL A 29 13.92 12.84 10.62
CA VAL A 29 13.57 11.53 10.08
C VAL A 29 13.07 10.58 11.17
N VAL A 30 13.75 10.51 12.31
CA VAL A 30 13.34 9.65 13.44
C VAL A 30 11.95 10.06 13.96
N PHE A 31 11.72 11.36 14.18
CA PHE A 31 10.42 11.86 14.62
C PHE A 31 9.34 11.66 13.56
N SER A 32 9.67 11.77 12.27
CA SER A 32 8.74 11.47 11.18
C SER A 32 8.30 10.02 11.18
N ASN A 33 9.24 9.08 11.37
CA ASN A 33 8.89 7.67 11.45
C ASN A 33 8.07 7.37 12.72
N LEU A 34 8.43 7.95 13.87
CA LEU A 34 7.63 7.85 15.10
C LEU A 34 6.22 8.40 14.90
N PHE A 35 6.06 9.52 14.20
CA PHE A 35 4.76 10.09 13.87
C PHE A 35 3.93 9.13 13.01
N LEU A 36 4.53 8.52 11.98
CA LEU A 36 3.85 7.50 11.17
C LEU A 36 3.43 6.28 12.00
N GLN A 37 4.28 5.81 12.92
CA GLN A 37 3.92 4.72 13.83
C GLN A 37 2.83 5.12 14.82
N TRP A 38 2.84 6.36 15.30
CA TRP A 38 1.82 6.90 16.18
C TRP A 38 0.46 6.93 15.48
N CYS A 39 0.40 7.46 14.26
CA CYS A 39 -0.81 7.44 13.44
C CYS A 39 -1.28 6.01 13.09
N GLN A 40 -0.36 5.10 12.74
CA GLN A 40 -0.67 3.70 12.43
C GLN A 40 -1.28 2.96 13.62
N ASN A 41 -0.79 3.22 14.84
CA ASN A 41 -1.20 2.51 16.06
C ASN A 41 -2.28 3.27 16.85
N ASN A 42 -3.25 3.87 16.14
CA ASN A 42 -4.41 4.55 16.73
C ASN A 42 -4.03 5.63 17.77
N LEU A 43 -2.99 6.41 17.46
CA LEU A 43 -2.45 7.47 18.32
C LEU A 43 -1.89 6.99 19.68
N SER A 44 -1.48 5.71 19.78
CA SER A 44 -0.81 5.18 20.96
C SER A 44 0.69 5.50 20.95
N VAL A 45 1.11 6.34 21.90
CA VAL A 45 2.53 6.68 22.08
C VAL A 45 3.33 5.48 22.58
N ASP A 46 2.75 4.66 23.47
CA ASP A 46 3.37 3.46 24.02
C ASP A 46 3.68 2.44 22.91
N LEU A 47 2.71 2.15 22.04
CA LEU A 47 2.92 1.23 20.92
C LEU A 47 3.95 1.77 19.92
N ALA A 48 3.92 3.07 19.61
CA ALA A 48 4.90 3.67 18.70
C ALA A 48 6.35 3.57 19.25
N LEU A 49 6.53 3.79 20.56
CA LEU A 49 7.84 3.66 21.21
C LEU A 49 8.29 2.21 21.34
N LYS A 50 7.40 1.29 21.71
CA LYS A 50 7.69 -0.15 21.76
C LYS A 50 8.06 -0.71 20.39
N PHE A 51 7.35 -0.29 19.35
CA PHE A 51 7.72 -0.63 17.97
C PHE A 51 9.14 -0.15 17.65
N ALA A 52 9.44 1.12 17.92
CA ALA A 52 10.69 1.75 17.53
C ALA A 52 11.92 1.24 18.31
N PHE A 53 11.77 0.92 19.59
CA PHE A 53 12.91 0.70 20.49
C PHE A 53 12.88 -0.63 21.25
N SER A 54 11.83 -1.44 21.12
CA SER A 54 11.71 -2.71 21.85
C SER A 54 11.52 -3.92 20.92
N TRP A 55 10.53 -3.90 20.04
CA TRP A 55 10.15 -5.09 19.26
C TRP A 55 10.70 -5.08 17.84
N HIS A 56 10.76 -3.92 17.19
CA HIS A 56 10.99 -3.81 15.75
C HIS A 56 12.04 -2.75 15.39
N THR A 57 13.03 -2.58 16.26
CA THR A 57 14.11 -1.58 16.15
C THR A 57 14.84 -1.61 14.81
N GLU A 58 15.21 -2.80 14.31
CA GLU A 58 15.87 -2.93 13.01
C GLU A 58 15.00 -2.37 11.86
N LYS A 59 13.74 -2.81 11.79
CA LYS A 59 12.76 -2.37 10.79
C LYS A 59 12.47 -0.88 10.90
N PHE A 60 12.46 -0.34 12.13
CA PHE A 60 12.33 1.10 12.37
C PHE A 60 13.50 1.90 11.76
N PHE A 61 14.75 1.47 11.93
CA PHE A 61 15.89 2.16 11.33
C PHE A 61 15.99 1.96 9.81
N LEU A 62 15.57 0.81 9.27
CA LEU A 62 15.43 0.61 7.82
C LEU A 62 14.39 1.58 7.23
N ALA A 63 13.26 1.77 7.90
CA ALA A 63 12.25 2.76 7.50
C ALA A 63 12.81 4.19 7.57
N CYS A 64 13.60 4.53 8.59
CA CYS A 64 14.30 5.81 8.68
C CYS A 64 15.25 6.03 7.50
N LEU A 65 15.97 5.00 7.02
CA LEU A 65 16.84 5.12 5.85
C LEU A 65 16.04 5.51 4.59
N VAL A 66 14.89 4.88 4.38
CA VAL A 66 13.99 5.19 3.25
C VAL A 66 13.48 6.63 3.34
N LEU A 67 13.00 7.03 4.52
CA LEU A 67 12.53 8.39 4.78
C LEU A 67 13.63 9.44 4.59
N LEU A 68 14.87 9.12 4.98
CA LEU A 68 16.03 9.99 4.75
C LEU A 68 16.29 10.21 3.25
N ILE A 69 16.19 9.15 2.43
CA ILE A 69 16.37 9.25 0.98
C ILE A 69 15.27 10.14 0.36
N ILE A 70 14.02 10.00 0.81
CA ILE A 70 12.90 10.87 0.38
C ILE A 70 13.16 12.34 0.78
N LEU A 71 13.62 12.59 2.01
CA LEU A 71 13.97 13.92 2.47
C LEU A 71 15.11 14.54 1.65
N ILE A 72 16.17 13.77 1.37
CA ILE A 72 17.30 14.22 0.54
C ILE A 72 16.83 14.55 -0.88
N PHE A 73 15.96 13.70 -1.46
CA PHE A 73 15.34 13.95 -2.75
C PHE A 73 14.58 15.29 -2.77
N LEU A 74 13.72 15.55 -1.78
CA LEU A 74 12.94 16.79 -1.70
C LEU A 74 13.83 18.02 -1.47
N ILE A 75 14.89 17.91 -0.67
CA ILE A 75 15.88 18.98 -0.48
C ILE A 75 16.63 19.28 -1.78
N ALA A 76 17.06 18.25 -2.50
CA ALA A 76 17.77 18.40 -3.78
C ALA A 76 16.85 18.98 -4.86
N LEU A 77 15.59 18.54 -4.90
CA LEU A 77 14.57 19.05 -5.81
C LEU A 77 14.28 20.54 -5.54
N ALA A 78 14.02 20.90 -4.27
CA ALA A 78 13.79 22.29 -3.88
C ALA A 78 15.03 23.20 -4.02
N GLY A 79 16.24 22.62 -3.99
CA GLY A 79 17.49 23.37 -3.94
C GLY A 79 17.66 24.17 -2.65
N SER A 80 16.97 23.76 -1.57
CA SER A 80 16.90 24.46 -0.28
C SER A 80 16.53 23.47 0.83
N VAL A 81 17.37 23.40 1.89
CA VAL A 81 17.11 22.52 3.05
C VAL A 81 15.80 22.88 3.76
N PRO A 82 15.53 24.15 4.15
CA PRO A 82 14.28 24.48 4.85
C PRO A 82 13.03 24.16 4.04
N LEU A 83 13.05 24.44 2.73
CA LEU A 83 11.89 24.18 1.88
C LEU A 83 11.68 22.67 1.68
N GLY A 84 12.73 21.92 1.35
CA GLY A 84 12.63 20.47 1.20
C GLY A 84 12.18 19.79 2.49
N SER A 85 12.70 20.21 3.65
CA SER A 85 12.25 19.73 4.95
C SER A 85 10.80 20.11 5.27
N LEU A 86 10.36 21.33 4.92
CA LEU A 86 8.97 21.75 5.12
C LEU A 86 8.01 20.91 4.27
N THR A 87 8.29 20.77 2.97
CA THR A 87 7.49 19.94 2.05
C THR A 87 7.45 18.49 2.53
N TYR A 88 8.58 17.96 2.99
CA TYR A 88 8.67 16.62 3.58
C TYR A 88 7.78 16.47 4.82
N VAL A 89 7.85 17.37 5.79
CA VAL A 89 7.02 17.32 7.01
C VAL A 89 5.54 17.41 6.69
N VAL A 90 5.15 18.31 5.77
CA VAL A 90 3.75 18.43 5.33
C VAL A 90 3.28 17.12 4.69
N ALA A 91 4.09 16.54 3.78
CA ALA A 91 3.75 15.28 3.13
C ALA A 91 3.60 14.12 4.12
N ILE A 92 4.55 13.96 5.06
CA ILE A 92 4.48 12.92 6.10
C ILE A 92 3.30 13.16 7.05
N GLY A 93 3.02 14.43 7.40
CA GLY A 93 1.89 14.82 8.23
C GLY A 93 0.56 14.43 7.61
N VAL A 94 0.36 14.78 6.34
CA VAL A 94 -0.83 14.41 5.56
C VAL A 94 -0.94 12.89 5.42
N LEU A 95 0.14 12.21 5.05
CA LEU A 95 0.15 10.76 4.86
C LEU A 95 -0.17 10.00 6.15
N GLY A 96 0.46 10.39 7.27
CA GLY A 96 0.21 9.77 8.57
C GLY A 96 -1.22 10.02 9.05
N PHE A 97 -1.71 11.26 8.96
CA PHE A 97 -3.07 11.58 9.38
C PHE A 97 -4.13 10.89 8.51
N ALA A 98 -3.95 10.89 7.18
CA ALA A 98 -4.83 10.18 6.27
C ALA A 98 -4.84 8.67 6.57
N ASN A 99 -3.68 8.10 6.90
CA ASN A 99 -3.59 6.69 7.29
C ASN A 99 -4.31 6.42 8.61
N TYR A 100 -4.18 7.30 9.61
CA TYR A 100 -4.96 7.20 10.85
C TYR A 100 -6.47 7.21 10.57
N MET A 101 -6.95 8.17 9.77
CA MET A 101 -8.37 8.25 9.40
C MET A 101 -8.84 6.98 8.69
N LYS A 102 -8.08 6.50 7.70
CA LYS A 102 -8.42 5.28 6.97
C LYS A 102 -8.45 4.05 7.88
N MET A 103 -7.46 3.91 8.76
CA MET A 103 -7.41 2.85 9.77
C MET A 103 -8.60 2.91 10.74
N SER A 104 -9.02 4.10 11.19
CA SER A 104 -10.15 4.25 12.09
C SER A 104 -11.48 3.83 11.45
N TYR A 105 -11.71 4.15 10.18
CA TYR A 105 -12.97 3.83 9.50
C TYR A 105 -13.02 2.43 8.89
N ARG A 106 -11.90 1.93 8.36
CA ARG A 106 -11.86 0.71 7.53
C ARG A 106 -10.94 -0.37 8.07
N GLN A 107 -10.20 -0.11 9.14
CA GLN A 107 -9.17 -1.03 9.67
C GLN A 107 -8.12 -1.43 8.61
N GLU A 108 -7.96 -0.60 7.58
CA GLU A 108 -7.05 -0.79 6.46
C GLU A 108 -6.08 0.39 6.36
N PRO A 109 -4.77 0.14 6.16
CA PRO A 109 -3.79 1.19 6.00
C PRO A 109 -3.85 1.80 4.59
N ILE A 110 -3.11 2.89 4.39
CA ILE A 110 -2.90 3.48 3.07
C ILE A 110 -1.94 2.62 2.24
N TYR A 111 -2.35 2.34 1.01
CA TYR A 111 -1.61 1.65 -0.04
C TYR A 111 -1.05 2.63 -1.09
N PRO A 112 -0.02 2.24 -1.86
CA PRO A 112 0.45 3.03 -3.00
C PRO A 112 -0.66 3.35 -4.01
N ASP A 113 -1.58 2.41 -4.25
CA ASP A 113 -2.70 2.62 -5.19
C ASP A 113 -3.71 3.67 -4.71
N ASP A 114 -3.84 3.91 -3.39
CA ASP A 114 -4.71 4.98 -2.89
C ASP A 114 -4.22 6.36 -3.35
N LEU A 115 -2.91 6.51 -3.61
CA LEU A 115 -2.37 7.77 -4.13
C LEU A 115 -2.88 8.08 -5.54
N LYS A 116 -3.32 7.08 -6.32
CA LYS A 116 -3.96 7.31 -7.63
C LYS A 116 -5.30 8.01 -7.48
N MET A 117 -6.01 7.80 -6.37
CA MET A 117 -7.30 8.46 -6.12
C MET A 117 -7.18 9.99 -6.01
N ILE A 118 -5.97 10.54 -5.77
CA ILE A 118 -5.77 12.00 -5.77
C ILE A 118 -6.05 12.63 -7.15
N THR A 119 -6.02 11.81 -8.21
CA THR A 119 -6.31 12.26 -9.58
C THR A 119 -7.82 12.34 -9.86
N GLU A 120 -8.66 11.75 -9.00
CA GLU A 120 -10.13 11.79 -9.08
C GLU A 120 -10.68 13.08 -8.47
N ILE A 121 -10.27 14.21 -9.05
CA ILE A 121 -10.55 15.57 -8.57
C ILE A 121 -12.06 15.84 -8.44
N GLY A 122 -12.88 15.27 -9.36
CA GLY A 122 -14.34 15.41 -9.33
C GLY A 122 -14.96 14.76 -8.08
N LEU A 123 -14.58 13.52 -7.79
CA LEU A 123 -15.05 12.79 -6.61
C LEU A 123 -14.62 13.48 -5.31
N LEU A 124 -13.39 13.99 -5.24
CA LEU A 124 -12.92 14.77 -4.09
C LEU A 124 -13.74 16.05 -3.87
N LYS A 125 -14.12 16.74 -4.96
CA LYS A 125 -14.97 17.94 -4.89
C LYS A 125 -16.38 17.61 -4.40
N ASP A 126 -16.97 16.53 -4.90
CA ASP A 126 -18.32 16.11 -4.54
C ASP A 126 -18.39 15.66 -3.08
N MET A 127 -17.37 14.96 -2.58
CA MET A 127 -17.28 14.53 -1.18
C MET A 127 -17.03 15.67 -0.19
N THR A 128 -16.20 16.65 -0.55
CA THR A 128 -15.79 17.73 0.38
C THR A 128 -16.68 18.97 0.29
N GLY A 129 -17.48 19.08 -0.77
CA GLY A 129 -18.27 20.27 -1.07
C GLY A 129 -17.42 21.40 -1.67
N THR A 130 -18.04 22.18 -2.55
CA THR A 130 -17.34 23.18 -3.39
C THR A 130 -16.54 24.22 -2.59
N MET A 131 -17.01 24.66 -1.41
CA MET A 131 -16.33 25.68 -0.62
C MET A 131 -15.04 25.14 0.03
N LEU A 132 -15.09 24.01 0.73
CA LEU A 132 -13.91 23.42 1.37
C LEU A 132 -12.90 22.95 0.31
N PHE A 133 -13.40 22.37 -0.78
CA PHE A 133 -12.58 21.95 -1.91
C PHE A 133 -11.75 23.09 -2.51
N THR A 134 -12.37 24.25 -2.75
CA THR A 134 -11.67 25.41 -3.33
C THR A 134 -10.62 25.98 -2.37
N VAL A 135 -10.90 26.00 -1.06
CA VAL A 135 -9.91 26.40 -0.03
C VAL A 135 -8.72 25.45 0.02
N ILE A 136 -8.97 24.13 0.00
CA ILE A 136 -7.91 23.11 -0.01
C ILE A 136 -7.05 23.24 -1.28
N LEU A 137 -7.66 23.41 -2.45
CA LEU A 137 -6.94 23.63 -3.70
C LEU A 137 -6.11 24.93 -3.68
N ALA A 138 -6.65 26.03 -3.16
CA ALA A 138 -5.93 27.28 -3.05
C ALA A 138 -4.72 27.18 -2.10
N ALA A 139 -4.87 26.48 -0.97
CA ALA A 139 -3.79 26.19 -0.05
C ALA A 139 -2.70 25.32 -0.70
N ALA A 140 -3.09 24.23 -1.36
CA ALA A 140 -2.17 23.35 -2.09
C ALA A 140 -1.44 24.11 -3.21
N GLY A 141 -2.16 24.93 -3.99
CA GLY A 141 -1.60 25.78 -5.03
C GLY A 141 -0.61 26.81 -4.49
N THR A 142 -0.87 27.40 -3.32
CA THR A 142 0.05 28.33 -2.66
C THR A 142 1.34 27.62 -2.23
N VAL A 143 1.25 26.44 -1.64
CA VAL A 143 2.43 25.64 -1.25
C VAL A 143 3.24 25.25 -2.48
N LEU A 144 2.60 24.78 -3.56
CA LEU A 144 3.25 24.44 -4.82
C LEU A 144 3.89 25.67 -5.50
N GLY A 145 3.22 26.82 -5.48
CA GLY A 145 3.73 28.08 -6.01
C GLY A 145 4.98 28.55 -5.27
N LEU A 146 4.97 28.50 -3.94
CA LEU A 146 6.14 28.81 -3.11
C LEU A 146 7.29 27.82 -3.37
N PHE A 147 6.96 26.52 -3.51
CA PHE A 147 7.94 25.49 -3.84
C PHE A 147 8.62 25.78 -5.18
N CYS A 148 7.83 26.04 -6.23
CA CYS A 148 8.33 26.37 -7.56
C CYS A 148 9.15 27.65 -7.55
N TRP A 149 8.68 28.71 -6.89
CA TRP A 149 9.38 29.99 -6.81
C TRP A 149 10.78 29.85 -6.19
N TYR A 150 10.88 29.15 -5.07
CA TYR A 150 12.18 28.87 -4.44
C TYR A 150 13.05 27.94 -5.28
N MET A 151 12.45 26.94 -5.95
CA MET A 151 13.16 26.06 -6.88
C MET A 151 13.80 26.89 -8.02
N PHE A 152 13.05 27.79 -8.66
CA PHE A 152 13.57 28.69 -9.69
C PHE A 152 14.63 29.66 -9.14
N ARG A 153 14.41 30.22 -7.96
CA ARG A 153 15.41 31.08 -7.30
C ARG A 153 16.70 30.31 -7.01
N SER A 154 16.59 29.02 -6.67
CA SER A 154 17.74 28.17 -6.41
C SER A 154 18.60 27.94 -7.66
N LEU A 155 18.04 28.03 -8.88
CA LEU A 155 18.79 27.92 -10.14
C LEU A 155 19.79 29.06 -10.34
N LYS A 156 19.53 30.23 -9.75
CA LYS A 156 20.44 31.39 -9.79
C LYS A 156 21.70 31.21 -8.93
N LYS A 157 21.80 30.13 -8.15
CA LYS A 157 23.00 29.81 -7.36
C LYS A 157 24.15 29.34 -8.25
N GLY A 158 25.39 29.55 -7.80
CA GLY A 158 26.60 29.29 -8.59
C GLY A 158 26.80 27.82 -9.01
N ARG A 159 27.64 27.61 -10.03
CA ARG A 159 27.87 26.32 -10.70
C ARG A 159 28.18 25.15 -9.75
N ARG A 160 29.03 25.36 -8.74
CA ARG A 160 29.38 24.31 -7.75
C ARG A 160 28.15 23.83 -6.97
N PHE A 161 27.23 24.73 -6.63
CA PHE A 161 26.00 24.37 -5.95
C PHE A 161 25.09 23.53 -6.85
N GLN A 162 24.94 23.93 -8.13
CA GLN A 162 24.12 23.16 -9.07
C GLN A 162 24.69 21.76 -9.35
N LEU A 163 26.02 21.63 -9.42
CA LEU A 163 26.65 20.31 -9.59
C LEU A 163 26.33 19.40 -8.41
N ILE A 164 26.55 19.86 -7.17
CA ILE A 164 26.23 19.07 -5.96
C ILE A 164 24.74 18.74 -5.89
N ARG A 165 23.88 19.71 -6.22
CA ARG A 165 22.43 19.51 -6.25
C ARG A 165 22.03 18.43 -7.27
N LEU A 166 22.54 18.53 -8.50
CA LEU A 166 22.23 17.61 -9.57
C LEU A 166 22.75 16.20 -9.26
N THR A 167 23.99 16.07 -8.78
CA THR A 167 24.52 14.76 -8.39
C THR A 167 23.72 14.15 -7.24
N THR A 168 23.36 14.94 -6.23
CA THR A 168 22.54 14.47 -5.11
C THR A 168 21.15 14.05 -5.59
N LEU A 169 20.54 14.82 -6.49
CA LEU A 169 19.23 14.51 -7.05
C LEU A 169 19.26 13.20 -7.86
N LEU A 170 20.26 13.02 -8.73
CA LEU A 170 20.41 11.80 -9.53
C LEU A 170 20.67 10.57 -8.67
N VAL A 171 21.52 10.68 -7.64
CA VAL A 171 21.75 9.59 -6.68
C VAL A 171 20.46 9.27 -5.91
N ALA A 172 19.72 10.27 -5.44
CA ALA A 172 18.47 10.05 -4.74
C ALA A 172 17.40 9.41 -5.64
N ILE A 173 17.29 9.83 -6.91
CA ILE A 173 16.40 9.20 -7.90
C ILE A 173 16.80 7.75 -8.14
N GLY A 174 18.09 7.45 -8.31
CA GLY A 174 18.57 6.07 -8.48
C GLY A 174 18.24 5.18 -7.28
N LEU A 175 18.44 5.69 -6.06
CA LEU A 175 18.07 4.98 -4.83
C LEU A 175 16.56 4.78 -4.70
N LEU A 176 15.74 5.79 -5.02
CA LEU A 176 14.28 5.67 -5.01
C LEU A 176 13.80 4.68 -6.08
N GLY A 177 14.42 4.66 -7.26
CA GLY A 177 14.18 3.64 -8.29
C GLY A 177 14.49 2.23 -7.78
N TYR A 178 15.63 2.05 -7.11
CA TYR A 178 15.96 0.78 -6.46
C TYR A 178 14.97 0.39 -5.35
N ILE A 179 14.54 1.33 -4.52
CA ILE A 179 13.52 1.11 -3.47
C ILE A 179 12.16 0.79 -4.10
N SER A 180 11.82 1.37 -5.25
CA SER A 180 10.55 1.09 -5.94
C SER A 180 10.43 -0.37 -6.37
N ASN A 181 11.57 -1.04 -6.60
CA ASN A 181 11.66 -2.47 -6.85
C ASN A 181 11.87 -3.28 -5.55
N PHE A 182 11.22 -2.87 -4.46
CA PHE A 182 11.37 -3.50 -3.13
C PHE A 182 11.01 -4.99 -3.16
N ASN A 183 10.00 -5.37 -3.94
CA ASN A 183 9.51 -6.75 -3.95
C ASN A 183 10.38 -7.72 -4.76
N ASN A 184 11.41 -7.23 -5.46
CA ASN A 184 12.38 -8.11 -6.10
C ASN A 184 13.17 -8.93 -5.06
N PRO A 185 13.27 -10.27 -5.19
CA PRO A 185 13.98 -11.13 -4.25
C PRO A 185 15.44 -10.72 -4.00
N ASP A 186 16.10 -10.11 -4.98
CA ASP A 186 17.49 -9.67 -4.89
C ASP A 186 17.70 -8.31 -4.23
N ASN A 187 16.62 -7.59 -3.93
CA ASN A 187 16.69 -6.31 -3.27
C ASN A 187 17.26 -6.45 -1.84
N LEU A 188 18.43 -5.87 -1.59
CA LEU A 188 19.09 -5.80 -0.28
C LEU A 188 18.21 -5.22 0.83
N LEU A 189 17.38 -4.21 0.53
CA LEU A 189 16.46 -3.64 1.52
C LEU A 189 15.41 -4.68 1.90
N ARG A 190 14.87 -5.41 0.92
CA ARG A 190 13.93 -6.51 1.16
C ARG A 190 14.56 -7.65 1.94
N LYS A 191 15.77 -8.07 1.57
CA LYS A 191 16.56 -9.07 2.32
C LYS A 191 16.79 -8.61 3.77
N ALA A 192 17.03 -7.33 4.01
CA ALA A 192 17.17 -6.79 5.36
C ALA A 192 15.86 -6.84 6.16
N TYR A 193 14.72 -6.47 5.56
CA TYR A 193 13.41 -6.62 6.20
C TYR A 193 13.08 -8.11 6.48
N ASN A 194 13.34 -9.01 5.53
CA ASN A 194 13.03 -10.44 5.62
C ASN A 194 13.71 -11.15 6.80
N LYS A 195 14.79 -10.58 7.39
CA LYS A 195 15.44 -11.16 8.57
C LYS A 195 14.51 -11.26 9.78
N THR A 196 13.59 -10.29 9.92
CA THR A 196 12.73 -10.17 11.12
C THR A 196 11.28 -9.82 10.78
N ALA A 197 10.94 -9.62 9.50
CA ALA A 197 9.57 -9.38 9.05
C ALA A 197 8.82 -10.70 8.87
N LEU A 198 7.64 -10.79 9.49
CA LEU A 198 6.63 -11.78 9.15
C LEU A 198 5.64 -11.13 8.19
N TRP A 199 5.70 -11.51 6.93
CA TRP A 199 4.74 -11.08 5.91
C TRP A 199 3.50 -11.96 6.00
N ILE A 200 2.35 -11.34 6.25
CA ILE A 200 1.03 -11.92 6.44
C ILE A 200 0.17 -11.46 5.25
N PRO A 201 0.12 -12.22 4.16
CA PRO A 201 -0.51 -11.74 2.93
C PRO A 201 -2.02 -11.47 3.07
N TYR A 202 -2.70 -12.28 3.89
CA TYR A 202 -4.14 -12.19 4.16
C TYR A 202 -4.53 -11.07 5.15
N SER A 203 -3.57 -10.31 5.71
CA SER A 203 -3.86 -9.22 6.63
C SER A 203 -2.85 -8.08 6.52
N GLN A 204 -3.20 -7.07 5.71
CA GLN A 204 -2.36 -5.88 5.54
C GLN A 204 -2.26 -5.04 6.82
N LYS A 205 -3.31 -5.00 7.63
CA LYS A 205 -3.26 -4.41 8.97
C LYS A 205 -2.14 -5.03 9.81
N MET A 206 -2.04 -6.36 9.84
CA MET A 206 -0.99 -7.06 10.58
C MET A 206 0.39 -6.89 9.92
N ASN A 207 0.48 -6.80 8.59
CA ASN A 207 1.73 -6.45 7.92
C ASN A 207 2.28 -5.10 8.39
N TYR A 208 1.45 -4.06 8.40
CA TYR A 208 1.85 -2.72 8.81
C TYR A 208 2.15 -2.68 10.32
N TYR A 209 1.43 -3.46 11.13
CA TYR A 209 1.74 -3.61 12.55
C TYR A 209 3.12 -4.25 12.80
N ASN A 210 3.45 -5.32 12.06
CA ASN A 210 4.69 -6.08 12.23
C ASN A 210 5.92 -5.44 11.57
N THR A 211 5.73 -4.65 10.52
CA THR A 211 6.83 -4.09 9.70
C THR A 211 6.90 -2.57 9.73
N GLY A 212 5.90 -1.93 10.35
CA GLY A 212 5.75 -0.49 10.42
C GLY A 212 5.17 0.07 9.12
N PHE A 213 4.64 1.28 9.19
CA PHE A 213 4.02 1.95 8.04
C PHE A 213 4.87 1.90 6.76
N ILE A 214 6.15 2.27 6.81
CA ILE A 214 7.01 2.28 5.61
C ILE A 214 7.28 0.86 5.09
N GLY A 215 7.52 -0.12 5.96
CA GLY A 215 7.74 -1.50 5.54
C GLY A 215 6.50 -2.10 4.86
N GLY A 216 5.32 -1.86 5.44
CA GLY A 216 4.05 -2.26 4.86
C GLY A 216 3.73 -1.55 3.55
N PHE A 217 4.01 -0.24 3.46
CA PHE A 217 3.83 0.54 2.23
C PHE A 217 4.73 0.04 1.11
N LEU A 218 5.99 -0.27 1.41
CA LEU A 218 6.94 -0.85 0.45
C LEU A 218 6.51 -2.25 0.00
N TYR A 219 5.97 -3.07 0.90
CA TYR A 219 5.43 -4.40 0.56
C TYR A 219 4.29 -4.32 -0.45
N ASN A 220 3.49 -3.25 -0.42
CA ASN A 220 2.36 -3.06 -1.34
C ASN A 220 2.75 -2.29 -2.62
N LEU A 221 4.04 -2.06 -2.89
CA LEU A 221 4.49 -1.59 -4.20
C LEU A 221 4.24 -2.65 -5.28
N LYS A 222 4.30 -2.24 -6.56
CA LYS A 222 4.00 -3.11 -7.70
C LYS A 222 4.74 -4.44 -7.62
N VAL A 223 3.99 -5.51 -7.89
CA VAL A 223 4.49 -6.88 -7.99
C VAL A 223 4.12 -7.46 -9.34
N GLU A 224 4.87 -8.48 -9.75
CA GLU A 224 4.42 -9.34 -10.84
C GLU A 224 3.20 -10.14 -10.35
N PRO A 225 2.08 -10.14 -11.10
CA PRO A 225 0.84 -10.74 -10.64
C PRO A 225 0.91 -12.25 -10.41
N MET A 226 1.73 -12.95 -11.18
CA MET A 226 1.89 -14.40 -11.13
C MET A 226 3.22 -14.74 -11.81
N ASP A 227 3.93 -15.74 -11.28
CA ASP A 227 5.09 -16.30 -11.96
C ASP A 227 4.66 -17.04 -13.22
N GLU A 228 5.45 -16.96 -14.30
CA GLU A 228 5.19 -17.76 -15.49
C GLU A 228 5.30 -19.26 -15.15
N PRO A 229 4.25 -20.07 -15.36
CA PRO A 229 4.30 -21.49 -15.05
C PRO A 229 5.39 -22.20 -15.84
N GLU A 230 6.08 -23.16 -15.20
CA GLU A 230 7.09 -23.96 -15.89
C GLU A 230 6.50 -24.66 -17.14
N GLY A 231 7.17 -24.51 -18.27
CA GLY A 231 6.74 -25.11 -19.54
C GLY A 231 5.55 -24.40 -20.20
N TYR A 232 5.20 -23.18 -19.76
CA TYR A 232 4.24 -22.34 -20.47
C TYR A 232 4.65 -22.18 -21.94
N SER A 233 3.74 -22.53 -22.84
CA SER A 233 3.94 -22.38 -24.28
C SER A 233 2.60 -22.43 -24.99
N LYS A 234 2.54 -21.84 -26.18
CA LYS A 234 1.34 -21.91 -27.03
C LYS A 234 0.92 -23.35 -27.33
N ALA A 235 1.89 -24.25 -27.51
CA ALA A 235 1.63 -25.67 -27.74
C ALA A 235 0.98 -26.32 -26.51
N LYS A 236 1.45 -26.02 -25.30
CA LYS A 236 0.89 -26.57 -24.06
C LYS A 236 -0.53 -26.06 -23.79
N ILE A 237 -0.79 -24.79 -24.05
CA ILE A 237 -2.15 -24.22 -23.94
C ILE A 237 -3.10 -24.93 -24.91
N LYS A 238 -2.68 -25.16 -26.17
CA LYS A 238 -3.49 -25.88 -27.15
C LYS A 238 -3.82 -27.31 -26.69
N GLU A 239 -2.84 -28.04 -26.15
CA GLU A 239 -3.04 -29.39 -25.59
C GLU A 239 -4.08 -29.38 -24.45
N ILE A 240 -3.98 -28.42 -23.54
CA ILE A 240 -4.92 -28.25 -22.41
C ILE A 240 -6.33 -27.95 -22.95
N THR A 241 -6.47 -27.02 -23.90
CA THR A 241 -7.74 -26.66 -24.50
C THR A 241 -8.40 -27.86 -25.18
N GLU A 242 -7.66 -28.63 -25.99
CA GLU A 242 -8.18 -29.82 -26.66
C GLU A 242 -8.64 -30.90 -25.67
N LYS A 243 -7.91 -31.10 -24.57
CA LYS A 243 -8.28 -32.04 -23.50
C LYS A 243 -9.62 -31.64 -22.86
N TYR A 244 -9.75 -30.38 -22.44
CA TYR A 244 -10.96 -29.92 -21.74
C TYR A 244 -12.16 -29.77 -22.68
N GLN A 245 -11.96 -29.45 -23.96
CA GLN A 245 -13.03 -29.46 -24.96
C GLN A 245 -13.63 -30.87 -25.12
N LYS A 246 -12.79 -31.91 -25.24
CA LYS A 246 -13.27 -33.30 -25.32
C LYS A 246 -14.07 -33.71 -24.08
N LEU A 247 -13.58 -33.34 -22.90
CA LEU A 247 -14.29 -33.60 -21.64
C LEU A 247 -15.63 -32.86 -21.56
N ALA A 248 -15.69 -31.62 -22.03
CA ALA A 248 -16.92 -30.85 -22.09
C ALA A 248 -17.93 -31.49 -23.06
N ASP A 249 -17.49 -31.87 -24.26
CA ASP A 249 -18.33 -32.52 -25.27
C ASP A 249 -18.87 -33.87 -24.77
N GLU A 250 -18.10 -34.61 -23.98
CA GLU A 250 -18.56 -35.87 -23.36
C GLU A 250 -19.59 -35.63 -22.26
N LYS A 251 -19.36 -34.65 -21.37
CA LYS A 251 -20.29 -34.33 -20.29
C LYS A 251 -21.60 -33.74 -20.80
N ASN A 252 -21.55 -32.88 -21.81
CA ASN A 252 -22.72 -32.20 -22.35
C ASN A 252 -23.66 -33.14 -23.13
N LYS A 253 -23.20 -34.34 -23.53
CA LYS A 253 -24.07 -35.35 -24.16
C LYS A 253 -25.10 -35.95 -23.21
N ALA A 254 -24.86 -35.91 -21.90
CA ALA A 254 -25.67 -36.57 -20.87
C ALA A 254 -26.59 -35.60 -20.10
N VAL A 255 -26.56 -34.30 -20.44
CA VAL A 255 -27.29 -33.25 -19.74
C VAL A 255 -28.43 -32.79 -20.64
N GLU A 256 -29.68 -32.84 -20.15
CA GLU A 256 -30.78 -32.12 -20.80
C GLU A 256 -30.49 -30.61 -20.73
N GLU A 257 -30.73 -29.86 -21.81
CA GLU A 257 -30.54 -28.41 -21.84
C GLU A 257 -31.49 -27.70 -20.86
N GLU A 258 -31.15 -27.68 -19.57
CA GLU A 258 -31.76 -26.80 -18.60
C GLU A 258 -31.11 -25.42 -18.70
N SER A 259 -31.94 -24.40 -18.88
CA SER A 259 -31.53 -22.99 -18.82
C SER A 259 -32.08 -22.33 -17.56
N PRO A 260 -31.57 -22.68 -16.36
CA PRO A 260 -32.10 -22.12 -15.12
C PRO A 260 -31.71 -20.65 -14.98
N ASN A 261 -32.57 -19.88 -14.29
CA ASN A 261 -32.16 -18.58 -13.78
C ASN A 261 -31.21 -18.79 -12.59
N ILE A 262 -29.99 -18.26 -12.69
CA ILE A 262 -28.99 -18.36 -11.62
C ILE A 262 -29.00 -17.06 -10.83
N VAL A 263 -29.22 -17.16 -9.51
CA VAL A 263 -29.14 -16.03 -8.58
C VAL A 263 -27.96 -16.25 -7.65
N PHE A 264 -26.96 -15.37 -7.72
CA PHE A 264 -25.81 -15.38 -6.83
C PHE A 264 -25.99 -14.35 -5.72
N VAL A 265 -26.06 -14.79 -4.46
CA VAL A 265 -26.19 -13.92 -3.28
C VAL A 265 -24.94 -14.03 -2.44
N MET A 266 -24.18 -12.93 -2.35
CA MET A 266 -23.02 -12.82 -1.49
C MET A 266 -23.40 -12.07 -0.21
N SER A 267 -23.56 -12.81 0.89
CA SER A 267 -23.89 -12.22 2.19
C SER A 267 -22.62 -11.71 2.88
N GLU A 268 -22.47 -10.39 2.95
CA GLU A 268 -21.31 -9.72 3.54
C GLU A 268 -21.04 -10.20 4.97
N SER A 269 -19.79 -10.60 5.24
CA SER A 269 -19.32 -11.07 6.56
C SER A 269 -20.10 -12.24 7.19
N PHE A 270 -20.84 -13.02 6.39
CA PHE A 270 -21.58 -14.18 6.89
C PHE A 270 -20.65 -15.34 7.30
N SER A 271 -20.70 -15.72 8.58
CA SER A 271 -19.99 -16.88 9.13
C SER A 271 -20.71 -17.36 10.38
N ASP A 272 -20.67 -18.67 10.64
CA ASP A 272 -21.24 -19.24 11.86
C ASP A 272 -20.36 -18.92 13.10
N PRO A 273 -20.87 -18.12 14.06
CA PRO A 273 -20.10 -17.72 15.23
C PRO A 273 -19.84 -18.88 16.20
N SER A 274 -20.65 -19.94 16.18
CA SER A 274 -20.48 -21.11 17.06
C SER A 274 -19.20 -21.89 16.75
N ARG A 275 -18.61 -21.66 15.58
CA ARG A 275 -17.36 -22.28 15.13
C ARG A 275 -16.11 -21.49 15.54
N LEU A 276 -16.29 -20.32 16.16
CA LEU A 276 -15.18 -19.48 16.60
C LEU A 276 -14.70 -19.92 17.99
N ASN A 277 -13.42 -20.25 18.08
CA ASN A 277 -12.80 -20.60 19.37
C ASN A 277 -12.85 -19.40 20.33
N GLY A 278 -13.36 -19.63 21.55
CA GLY A 278 -13.45 -18.61 22.60
C GLY A 278 -14.66 -17.68 22.49
N VAL A 279 -15.63 -17.99 21.62
CA VAL A 279 -16.92 -17.29 21.55
C VAL A 279 -17.99 -18.18 22.18
N GLU A 280 -18.72 -17.66 23.16
CA GLU A 280 -19.93 -18.28 23.68
C GLU A 280 -21.13 -17.71 22.93
N VAL A 281 -21.87 -18.59 22.25
CA VAL A 281 -23.08 -18.24 21.50
C VAL A 281 -24.30 -18.73 22.29
N SER A 282 -25.25 -17.84 22.56
CA SER A 282 -26.53 -18.19 23.16
C SER A 282 -27.59 -18.42 22.06
N GLY A 283 -28.36 -19.50 22.21
CA GLY A 283 -29.38 -19.89 21.23
C GLY A 283 -28.80 -20.39 19.90
N GLU A 284 -29.65 -20.40 18.86
CA GLU A 284 -29.29 -20.83 17.50
C GLU A 284 -29.48 -19.66 16.51
N PRO A 285 -28.51 -18.74 16.40
CA PRO A 285 -28.67 -17.52 15.59
C PRO A 285 -28.78 -17.79 14.09
N LEU A 286 -28.47 -19.01 13.65
CA LEU A 286 -28.51 -19.45 12.25
C LEU A 286 -29.53 -20.58 12.02
N ALA A 287 -30.53 -20.73 12.88
CA ALA A 287 -31.55 -21.79 12.76
C ALA A 287 -32.21 -21.81 11.36
N ASP A 288 -32.67 -20.65 10.87
CA ASP A 288 -33.29 -20.52 9.54
C ASP A 288 -32.32 -20.86 8.40
N TYR A 289 -31.03 -20.55 8.56
CA TYR A 289 -30.01 -20.94 7.58
C TYR A 289 -29.83 -22.47 7.57
N TYR A 290 -29.77 -23.10 8.75
CA TYR A 290 -29.58 -24.54 8.86
C TYR A 290 -30.78 -25.33 8.32
N GLU A 291 -32.01 -24.84 8.53
CA GLU A 291 -33.22 -25.44 7.96
C GLU A 291 -33.13 -25.58 6.43
N VAL A 292 -32.60 -24.55 5.75
CA VAL A 292 -32.40 -24.57 4.29
C VAL A 292 -31.14 -25.37 3.91
N ALA A 293 -30.03 -25.17 4.63
CA ALA A 293 -28.74 -25.77 4.33
C ALA A 293 -28.76 -27.30 4.40
N ASP A 294 -29.52 -27.87 5.33
CA ASP A 294 -29.64 -29.33 5.52
C ASP A 294 -30.47 -30.00 4.41
N GLN A 295 -31.23 -29.22 3.64
CA GLN A 295 -32.08 -29.71 2.53
C GLN A 295 -31.41 -29.53 1.16
N THR A 296 -30.21 -28.94 1.09
CA THR A 296 -29.53 -28.60 -0.16
C THR A 296 -28.04 -28.94 -0.12
N TYR A 297 -27.32 -28.71 -1.22
CA TYR A 297 -25.87 -28.76 -1.24
C TYR A 297 -25.30 -27.57 -0.46
N SER A 298 -24.82 -27.83 0.75
CA SER A 298 -24.22 -26.83 1.62
C SER A 298 -22.86 -27.28 2.13
N GLY A 299 -22.04 -26.33 2.61
CA GLY A 299 -20.68 -26.62 3.05
C GLY A 299 -19.94 -25.38 3.51
N ASN A 300 -18.61 -25.51 3.59
CA ASN A 300 -17.72 -24.44 4.04
C ASN A 300 -16.94 -23.88 2.86
N MET A 301 -16.82 -22.56 2.81
CA MET A 301 -15.96 -21.85 1.85
C MET A 301 -14.76 -21.27 2.59
N LEU A 302 -13.56 -21.45 2.01
CA LEU A 302 -12.37 -20.79 2.50
C LEU A 302 -12.34 -19.34 1.96
N SER A 303 -12.43 -18.36 2.87
CA SER A 303 -12.21 -16.95 2.51
C SER A 303 -10.72 -16.62 2.50
N GLN A 304 -10.26 -15.93 1.46
CA GLN A 304 -8.86 -15.50 1.32
C GLN A 304 -8.44 -14.44 2.33
N ASN A 305 -9.40 -13.65 2.83
CA ASN A 305 -9.14 -12.51 3.71
C ASN A 305 -10.06 -12.52 4.94
N TYR A 306 -9.62 -11.84 6.01
CA TYR A 306 -10.38 -11.66 7.24
C TYR A 306 -10.78 -10.19 7.41
N GLY A 307 -12.07 -9.92 7.58
CA GLY A 307 -12.60 -8.57 7.80
C GLY A 307 -12.59 -7.67 6.55
N GLY A 308 -12.55 -8.26 5.35
CA GLY A 308 -12.57 -7.55 4.07
C GLY A 308 -12.30 -8.50 2.89
N GLY A 309 -12.11 -7.94 1.70
CA GLY A 309 -11.75 -8.71 0.50
C GLY A 309 -12.94 -9.28 -0.29
N THR A 310 -14.16 -8.79 -0.05
CA THR A 310 -15.38 -9.17 -0.77
C THR A 310 -15.22 -9.16 -2.30
N ALA A 311 -14.52 -8.15 -2.84
CA ALA A 311 -14.24 -8.05 -4.28
C ALA A 311 -13.38 -9.20 -4.83
N ASN A 312 -12.56 -9.84 -4.00
CA ASN A 312 -11.74 -11.00 -4.41
C ASN A 312 -12.60 -12.25 -4.50
N ILE A 313 -13.49 -12.47 -3.52
CA ILE A 313 -14.45 -13.58 -3.53
C ILE A 313 -15.42 -13.42 -4.70
N GLU A 314 -15.89 -12.20 -4.95
CA GLU A 314 -16.70 -11.87 -6.13
C GLU A 314 -15.94 -12.22 -7.42
N PHE A 315 -14.66 -11.84 -7.53
CA PHE A 315 -13.84 -12.18 -8.69
C PHE A 315 -13.68 -13.70 -8.88
N GLU A 316 -13.35 -14.45 -7.83
CA GLU A 316 -13.21 -15.92 -7.91
C GLU A 316 -14.54 -16.57 -8.32
N ALA A 317 -15.66 -16.14 -7.71
CA ALA A 317 -16.98 -16.66 -8.02
C ALA A 317 -17.42 -16.34 -9.46
N LEU A 318 -17.15 -15.11 -9.93
CA LEU A 318 -17.57 -14.68 -11.25
C LEU A 318 -16.70 -15.22 -12.38
N THR A 319 -15.40 -15.43 -12.17
CA THR A 319 -14.44 -15.80 -13.24
C THR A 319 -13.97 -17.26 -13.17
N GLY A 320 -14.11 -17.91 -12.01
CA GLY A 320 -13.51 -19.22 -11.75
C GLY A 320 -11.99 -19.19 -11.55
N PHE A 321 -11.34 -18.03 -11.64
CA PHE A 321 -9.91 -17.90 -11.35
C PHE A 321 -9.69 -17.79 -9.86
N SER A 322 -8.91 -18.72 -9.30
CA SER A 322 -8.54 -18.63 -7.89
C SER A 322 -7.46 -17.59 -7.65
N MET A 323 -7.68 -16.78 -6.61
CA MET A 323 -6.71 -15.84 -6.05
C MET A 323 -5.46 -16.53 -5.50
N ALA A 324 -5.53 -17.82 -5.17
CA ALA A 324 -4.41 -18.58 -4.62
C ALA A 324 -3.23 -18.74 -5.60
N LEU A 325 -3.48 -18.61 -6.90
CA LEU A 325 -2.43 -18.68 -7.93
C LEU A 325 -1.71 -17.34 -8.11
N PHE A 326 -2.31 -16.25 -7.68
CA PHE A 326 -1.75 -14.92 -7.82
C PHE A 326 -0.76 -14.62 -6.69
N ASN A 327 0.13 -13.68 -6.95
CA ASN A 327 1.05 -13.15 -5.96
C ASN A 327 0.26 -12.63 -4.77
N ALA A 328 0.60 -13.12 -3.57
CA ALA A 328 -0.15 -12.84 -2.35
C ALA A 328 -0.13 -11.36 -1.91
N GLN A 329 0.68 -10.52 -2.56
CA GLN A 329 0.68 -9.06 -2.39
C GLN A 329 -0.43 -8.37 -3.21
N LEU A 330 -1.09 -9.09 -4.11
CA LEU A 330 -2.24 -8.60 -4.86
C LEU A 330 -3.48 -8.56 -3.98
N THR A 331 -3.81 -7.37 -3.51
CA THR A 331 -4.95 -7.14 -2.63
C THR A 331 -6.27 -7.06 -3.39
N THR A 332 -6.27 -6.69 -4.68
CA THR A 332 -7.49 -6.66 -5.49
C THR A 332 -7.18 -6.97 -6.96
N PRO A 333 -7.74 -8.06 -7.54
CA PRO A 333 -7.51 -8.44 -8.92
C PRO A 333 -8.10 -7.44 -9.91
N ARG A 334 -9.17 -6.71 -9.55
CA ARG A 334 -9.84 -5.73 -10.45
C ARG A 334 -8.85 -4.81 -11.15
N ASN A 335 -7.91 -4.20 -10.44
CA ASN A 335 -7.05 -3.18 -11.02
C ASN A 335 -6.09 -3.71 -12.10
N ILE A 336 -5.89 -5.03 -12.19
CA ILE A 336 -5.03 -5.69 -13.17
C ILE A 336 -5.84 -6.10 -14.40
N PHE A 337 -7.09 -6.50 -14.16
CA PHE A 337 -7.90 -7.24 -15.12
C PHE A 337 -8.85 -6.35 -15.95
N PHE A 338 -9.15 -5.13 -15.52
CA PHE A 338 -9.93 -4.18 -16.33
C PHE A 338 -9.16 -3.60 -17.53
N GLU A 339 -7.83 -3.78 -17.61
CA GLU A 339 -7.04 -3.44 -18.80
C GLU A 339 -7.14 -4.52 -19.90
N GLU A 340 -7.61 -5.72 -19.55
CA GLU A 340 -7.75 -6.84 -20.49
C GLU A 340 -9.12 -6.79 -21.20
N THR A 341 -9.09 -6.99 -22.52
CA THR A 341 -10.29 -6.89 -23.38
C THR A 341 -11.35 -7.98 -23.14
N PHE A 342 -11.01 -9.07 -22.45
CA PHE A 342 -11.95 -10.16 -22.20
C PHE A 342 -11.53 -11.04 -21.02
N ILE A 343 -12.47 -11.30 -20.10
CA ILE A 343 -12.31 -12.26 -19.00
C ILE A 343 -13.55 -13.15 -19.01
N PRO A 344 -13.42 -14.47 -19.15
CA PRO A 344 -14.56 -15.37 -19.07
C PRO A 344 -15.22 -15.21 -17.69
N SER A 345 -16.52 -14.90 -17.68
CA SER A 345 -17.30 -14.75 -16.45
C SER A 345 -18.69 -15.34 -16.61
N ILE A 346 -19.24 -15.88 -15.51
CA ILE A 346 -20.63 -16.34 -15.41
C ILE A 346 -21.61 -15.22 -15.82
N THR A 347 -21.27 -13.95 -15.59
CA THR A 347 -22.11 -12.80 -15.98
C THR A 347 -22.14 -12.54 -17.49
N LEU A 348 -21.12 -13.01 -18.23
CA LEU A 348 -21.02 -12.83 -19.68
C LEU A 348 -21.65 -13.98 -20.48
N MET A 349 -21.98 -15.12 -19.83
CA MET A 349 -22.69 -16.23 -20.47
C MET A 349 -24.14 -15.89 -20.88
N GLY A 350 -24.69 -14.76 -20.42
CA GLY A 350 -26.03 -14.28 -20.81
C GLY A 350 -26.05 -13.38 -22.06
N TYR A 351 -24.90 -13.07 -22.66
CA TYR A 351 -24.79 -12.17 -23.83
C TYR A 351 -24.32 -12.88 -25.11
N SER A 352 -24.13 -14.21 -25.08
CA SER A 352 -23.69 -15.01 -26.23
C SER A 352 -24.84 -15.67 -26.98
#